data_AF-A0A9E4KZU0-F1
#
_entry.id   AF-A0A9E4KZU0-F1
#
_cell.length_a   1.000
_cell.length_b   1.000
_cell.length_c   1.000
_cell.angle_alpha   90.00
_cell.angle_beta   90.00
_cell.angle_gamma   90.00
#
_symmetry.space_group_name_H-M   'P 1'
#
loop_
_entity.id
_entity.type
_entity.pdbx_description
1 polymer ?
#
loop_
_entity_poly.entity_id
_entity_poly.type
_entity_poly.pdbx_seq_one_letter_code
_entity_poly.pdbx_strand_id
1 'polypeptide(L)'
;MMSLRLWRRLSAADINDPIFRRVSEIRRAATAPRAGIRVPRLLTVAAITALIAAVAHTPELLVLVLVIPIVLAPLLLPLIVILASTRLMVDVISGIYREKHQHTYELICASARGALQASWSFANGILYRSDWFSPLRWGTLLTCRFGVAALGGLCMFTLLTALLSPQAVGIDQLRLLALLALLLAVYFSNMTQTLVLSLLIGLYASSFDWSRNDGMTIGIFLHLALTSLPLAAGALVFALLRRAVFEPDPLAQLLVEGGSLLLVVALREALIALLWQGLARRLEWGRDRAGRRGAAPSTALWEAV
;
A
#
# COMPACT_ATOMS: atom_id res chain seq x y z
N MET A 1 10.26 -3.02 -10.16
CA MET A 1 9.09 -2.24 -9.72
C MET A 1 9.57 -1.06 -8.88
N MET A 2 9.35 0.14 -9.39
CA MET A 2 9.52 1.42 -8.71
C MET A 2 8.70 1.51 -7.42
N SER A 3 7.45 1.06 -7.41
CA SER A 3 6.59 1.05 -6.21
C SER A 3 7.24 0.28 -5.05
N LEU A 4 7.82 -0.88 -5.33
CA LEU A 4 8.54 -1.69 -4.35
C LEU A 4 9.82 -0.99 -3.86
N ARG A 5 10.56 -0.31 -4.75
CA ARG A 5 11.76 0.47 -4.37
C ARG A 5 11.39 1.63 -3.45
N LEU A 6 10.35 2.38 -3.81
CA LEU A 6 9.80 3.48 -3.00
C LEU A 6 9.29 2.96 -1.66
N TRP A 7 8.53 1.86 -1.67
CA TRP A 7 8.05 1.20 -0.47
C TRP A 7 9.19 0.74 0.45
N ARG A 8 10.24 0.13 -0.08
CA ARG A 8 11.42 -0.24 0.70
C ARG A 8 12.02 0.98 1.39
N ARG A 9 12.15 2.11 0.68
CA ARG A 9 12.61 3.38 1.28
C ARG A 9 11.64 4.00 2.29
N LEU A 10 10.34 3.79 2.15
CA LEU A 10 9.35 4.17 3.18
C LEU A 10 9.48 3.28 4.42
N SER A 11 9.71 1.98 4.22
CA SER A 11 9.81 1.00 5.30
C SER A 11 11.13 1.06 6.06
N ALA A 12 12.20 1.48 5.39
CA ALA A 12 13.54 1.71 5.96
C ALA A 12 13.81 3.22 6.07
N ALA A 13 12.91 3.94 6.75
CA ALA A 13 13.07 5.38 6.96
C ALA A 13 14.41 5.69 7.66
N ASP A 14 15.09 6.75 7.21
CA ASP A 14 16.31 7.23 7.86
C ASP A 14 15.94 7.91 9.18
N ILE A 15 15.97 7.14 10.27
CA ILE A 15 15.63 7.61 11.62
C ILE A 15 16.59 8.71 12.08
N ASN A 16 17.76 8.83 11.45
CA ASN A 16 18.74 9.87 11.76
C ASN A 16 18.50 11.16 10.98
N ASP A 17 17.57 11.18 10.03
CA ASP A 17 17.19 12.41 9.33
C ASP A 17 16.51 13.38 10.31
N PRO A 18 17.03 14.61 10.49
CA PRO A 18 16.49 15.57 11.44
C PRO A 18 15.05 15.98 11.12
N ILE A 19 14.66 16.00 9.83
CA ILE A 19 13.30 16.32 9.40
C ILE A 19 12.37 15.19 9.83
N PHE A 20 12.79 13.93 9.61
CA PHE A 20 12.03 12.77 10.05
C PHE A 20 11.81 12.78 11.57
N ARG A 21 12.87 13.01 12.37
CA ARG A 21 12.76 13.09 13.84
C ARG A 21 11.81 14.19 14.27
N ARG A 22 11.99 15.41 13.76
CA ARG A 22 11.11 16.55 14.06
C ARG A 22 9.65 16.18 13.82
N VAL A 23 9.32 15.64 12.64
CA VAL A 23 7.92 15.37 12.27
C VAL A 23 7.33 14.19 13.06
N SER A 24 8.12 13.14 13.27
CA SER A 24 7.68 11.95 14.02
C SER A 24 7.50 12.25 15.52
N GLU A 25 8.26 13.19 16.08
CA GLU A 25 8.25 13.54 17.51
C GLU A 25 7.21 14.62 17.87
N ILE A 26 6.70 15.42 16.92
CA ILE A 26 5.68 16.47 17.16
C ILE A 26 4.45 15.95 17.93
N ARG A 27 4.14 14.64 17.91
CA ARG A 27 3.06 14.07 18.73
C ARG A 27 3.50 13.45 20.05
N ARG A 28 4.75 13.00 20.19
CA ARG A 28 5.24 12.41 21.46
C ARG A 28 5.16 13.41 22.61
N ALA A 29 5.28 14.71 22.32
CA ALA A 29 5.19 15.77 23.31
C ALA A 29 3.76 16.14 23.75
N ALA A 30 2.71 15.73 23.01
CA ALA A 30 1.33 16.16 23.27
C ALA A 30 0.33 15.02 23.53
N THR A 31 0.72 13.76 23.28
CA THR A 31 -0.05 12.62 23.77
C THR A 31 0.42 12.29 25.18
N ALA A 32 -0.35 12.75 26.17
CA ALA A 32 -0.56 11.99 27.40
C ALA A 32 -0.67 10.50 27.05
N PRO A 33 -0.18 9.57 27.90
CA PRO A 33 -0.21 8.15 27.60
C PRO A 33 -1.65 7.80 27.21
N ARG A 34 -1.88 7.54 25.92
CA ARG A 34 -3.13 6.94 25.51
C ARG A 34 -3.20 5.69 26.36
N ALA A 35 -4.26 5.58 27.15
CA ALA A 35 -4.68 4.30 27.67
C ALA A 35 -4.86 3.44 26.43
N GLY A 36 -3.79 2.75 26.03
CA GLY A 36 -3.92 1.64 25.12
C GLY A 36 -4.99 0.80 25.76
N ILE A 37 -6.00 0.41 24.99
CA ILE A 37 -6.91 -0.64 25.41
C ILE A 37 -5.99 -1.85 25.60
N ARG A 38 -5.42 -1.96 26.79
CA ARG A 38 -4.68 -3.12 27.26
C ARG A 38 -5.80 -4.11 27.49
N VAL A 39 -6.22 -4.75 26.41
CA VAL A 39 -6.99 -5.99 26.54
C VAL A 39 -6.06 -6.87 27.39
N PRO A 40 -6.42 -7.19 28.64
CA PRO A 40 -5.56 -7.96 29.50
C PRO A 40 -5.28 -9.28 28.77
N ARG A 41 -4.04 -9.75 28.81
CA ARG A 41 -3.62 -11.00 28.14
C ARG A 41 -4.60 -12.14 28.44
N LEU A 42 -5.17 -12.17 29.64
CA LEU A 42 -6.21 -13.11 30.06
C LEU A 42 -7.50 -13.00 29.25
N LEU A 43 -7.99 -11.81 28.90
CA LEU A 43 -9.16 -11.64 28.02
C LEU A 43 -8.85 -12.05 26.59
N THR A 44 -7.64 -11.79 26.09
CA THR A 44 -7.23 -12.25 24.76
C THR A 44 -7.11 -13.78 24.72
N VAL A 45 -6.49 -14.37 25.73
CA VAL A 45 -6.37 -15.84 25.86
C VAL A 45 -7.74 -16.46 26.04
N ALA A 46 -8.61 -15.91 26.90
CA ALA A 46 -9.98 -16.37 27.10
C ALA A 46 -10.84 -16.26 25.83
N ALA A 47 -10.69 -15.18 25.06
CA ALA A 47 -11.37 -15.05 23.78
C ALA A 47 -10.85 -16.08 22.75
N ILE A 48 -9.54 -16.35 22.73
CA ILE A 48 -8.94 -17.38 21.87
C ILE A 48 -9.40 -18.78 22.30
N THR A 49 -9.41 -19.11 23.60
CA THR A 49 -9.89 -20.42 24.07
C THR A 49 -11.41 -20.58 23.90
N ALA A 50 -12.19 -19.53 24.12
CA ALA A 50 -13.63 -19.54 23.84
C ALA A 50 -13.91 -19.72 22.34
N LEU A 51 -13.10 -19.09 21.46
CA LEU A 51 -13.19 -19.28 20.02
C LEU A 51 -12.83 -20.72 19.63
N ILE A 52 -11.77 -21.30 20.20
CA ILE A 52 -11.37 -22.69 19.96
C ILE A 52 -12.44 -23.67 20.47
N ALA A 53 -13.04 -23.42 21.64
CA ALA A 53 -14.11 -24.24 22.19
C ALA A 53 -15.41 -24.16 21.38
N ALA A 54 -15.79 -22.96 20.92
CA ALA A 54 -16.93 -22.77 20.03
C ALA A 54 -16.71 -23.45 18.68
N VAL A 55 -15.50 -23.35 18.13
CA VAL A 55 -15.08 -24.06 16.92
C VAL A 55 -15.13 -25.59 17.09
N ALA A 56 -14.73 -26.12 18.24
CA ALA A 56 -14.73 -27.55 18.53
C ALA A 56 -16.15 -28.13 18.70
N HIS A 57 -17.09 -27.35 19.23
CA HIS A 57 -18.47 -27.80 19.47
C HIS A 57 -19.42 -27.57 18.31
N THR A 58 -19.07 -26.69 17.37
CA THR A 58 -19.90 -26.35 16.21
C THR A 58 -19.03 -26.19 14.97
N PRO A 59 -18.84 -27.26 14.16
CA PRO A 59 -18.03 -27.19 12.95
C PRO A 59 -18.61 -26.19 11.92
N GLU A 60 -19.91 -25.89 11.97
CA GLU A 60 -20.53 -24.83 11.17
C GLU A 60 -20.05 -23.43 11.58
N LEU A 61 -19.75 -23.20 12.87
CA LEU A 61 -19.13 -21.96 13.34
C LEU A 61 -17.65 -21.87 12.94
N LEU A 62 -16.93 -23.00 12.79
CA LEU A 62 -15.61 -23.00 12.17
C LEU A 62 -15.69 -22.52 10.72
N VAL A 63 -16.66 -23.03 9.94
CA VAL A 63 -16.91 -22.55 8.58
C VAL A 63 -17.26 -21.07 8.60
N LEU A 64 -18.14 -20.60 9.48
CA LEU A 64 -18.48 -19.18 9.57
C LEU A 64 -17.27 -18.29 9.94
N VAL A 65 -16.49 -18.70 10.94
CA VAL A 65 -15.33 -17.94 11.46
C VAL A 65 -14.12 -17.98 10.52
N LEU A 66 -13.93 -19.03 9.71
CA LEU A 66 -12.87 -19.07 8.69
C LEU A 66 -13.34 -18.53 7.34
N VAL A 67 -14.53 -18.93 6.88
CA VAL A 67 -15.04 -18.57 5.55
C VAL A 67 -15.49 -17.12 5.49
N ILE A 68 -16.13 -16.56 6.54
CA ILE A 68 -16.48 -15.13 6.51
C ILE A 68 -15.23 -14.27 6.31
N PRO A 69 -14.14 -14.35 7.11
CA PRO A 69 -12.98 -13.53 6.84
C PRO A 69 -12.33 -13.89 5.50
N ILE A 70 -12.30 -15.15 5.06
CA ILE A 70 -11.74 -15.49 3.74
C ILE A 70 -12.55 -14.89 2.57
N VAL A 71 -13.88 -14.79 2.70
CA VAL A 71 -14.79 -14.27 1.67
C VAL A 71 -14.96 -12.75 1.77
N LEU A 72 -15.00 -12.20 2.98
CA LEU A 72 -15.24 -10.79 3.27
C LEU A 72 -13.94 -9.97 3.24
N ALA A 73 -12.79 -10.56 3.60
CA ALA A 73 -11.49 -9.87 3.53
C ALA A 73 -11.11 -9.37 2.13
N PRO A 74 -11.27 -10.14 1.03
CA PRO A 74 -10.96 -9.63 -0.31
C PRO A 74 -11.87 -8.47 -0.74
N LEU A 75 -13.05 -8.29 -0.12
CA LEU A 75 -13.95 -7.15 -0.35
C LEU A 75 -13.63 -5.96 0.57
N LEU A 76 -13.41 -6.21 1.86
CA LEU A 76 -13.21 -5.17 2.88
C LEU A 76 -11.79 -4.61 2.88
N LEU A 77 -10.77 -5.45 2.66
CA LEU A 77 -9.38 -4.99 2.73
C LEU A 77 -9.05 -3.94 1.66
N PRO A 78 -9.43 -4.08 0.37
CA PRO A 78 -9.20 -3.03 -0.60
C PRO A 78 -9.86 -1.70 -0.21
N LEU A 79 -11.07 -1.75 0.33
CA LEU A 79 -11.78 -0.55 0.80
C LEU A 79 -11.05 0.12 1.98
N ILE A 80 -10.63 -0.67 2.98
CA ILE A 80 -9.85 -0.18 4.12
C ILE A 80 -8.54 0.45 3.64
N VAL A 81 -7.86 -0.17 2.69
CA VAL A 81 -6.61 0.35 2.11
C VAL A 81 -6.85 1.68 1.41
N ILE A 82 -7.89 1.80 0.58
CA ILE A 82 -8.25 3.06 -0.09
C ILE A 82 -8.50 4.15 0.96
N LEU A 83 -9.39 3.90 1.92
CA LEU A 83 -9.74 4.89 2.96
C LEU A 83 -8.52 5.33 3.78
N ALA A 84 -7.67 4.39 4.19
CA ALA A 84 -6.45 4.68 4.93
C ALA A 84 -5.45 5.48 4.10
N SER A 85 -5.35 5.17 2.81
CA SER A 85 -4.43 5.82 1.88
C SER A 85 -4.88 7.26 1.54
N THR A 86 -6.19 7.49 1.39
CA THR A 86 -6.78 8.84 1.28
C THR A 86 -6.49 9.67 2.53
N ARG A 87 -6.66 9.08 3.72
CA ARG A 87 -6.37 9.78 4.98
C ARG A 87 -4.89 10.17 5.07
N LEU A 88 -3.99 9.23 4.75
CA LEU A 88 -2.55 9.49 4.71
C LEU A 88 -2.21 10.64 3.76
N MET A 89 -2.78 10.64 2.56
CA MET A 89 -2.60 11.73 1.59
C MET A 89 -3.05 13.08 2.16
N VAL A 90 -4.24 13.13 2.79
CA VAL A 90 -4.78 14.35 3.42
C VAL A 90 -3.87 14.85 4.56
N ASP A 91 -3.30 13.94 5.35
CA ASP A 91 -2.37 14.30 6.41
C ASP A 91 -1.06 14.89 5.85
N VAL A 92 -0.53 14.30 4.77
CA VAL A 92 0.65 14.83 4.08
C VAL A 92 0.40 16.23 3.52
N ILE A 93 -0.72 16.43 2.82
CA ILE A 93 -1.10 17.73 2.27
C ILE A 93 -1.25 18.76 3.41
N SER A 94 -2.00 18.42 4.46
CA SER A 94 -2.21 19.30 5.60
C SER A 94 -0.91 19.63 6.33
N GLY A 95 -0.03 18.64 6.50
CA GLY A 95 1.25 18.79 7.17
C GLY A 95 2.17 19.73 6.41
N ILE A 96 2.33 19.53 5.11
CA ILE A 96 3.17 20.40 4.27
C ILE A 96 2.60 21.81 4.21
N TYR A 97 1.28 21.94 4.04
CA TYR A 97 0.63 23.25 4.01
C TYR A 97 0.79 24.04 5.31
N ARG A 98 0.73 23.34 6.47
CA ARG A 98 1.03 23.96 7.77
C ARG A 98 2.46 24.48 7.84
N GLU A 99 3.45 23.70 7.40
CA GLU A 99 4.84 24.14 7.39
C GLU A 99 5.08 25.28 6.37
N LYS A 100 4.34 25.30 5.25
CA LYS A 100 4.36 26.44 4.32
C LYS A 100 3.86 27.72 4.99
N HIS A 101 2.74 27.66 5.71
CA HIS A 101 2.21 28.79 6.47
C HIS A 101 3.12 29.25 7.61
N GLN A 102 3.89 28.34 8.19
CA GLN A 102 4.87 28.66 9.23
C GLN A 102 6.22 29.14 8.65
N HIS A 103 6.34 29.27 7.31
CA HIS A 103 7.58 29.57 6.59
C HIS A 103 8.74 28.61 6.89
N THR A 104 8.43 27.43 7.45
CA THR A 104 9.40 26.40 7.81
C THR A 104 9.61 25.39 6.68
N TYR A 105 8.68 25.31 5.72
CA TYR A 105 8.80 24.38 4.60
C TYR A 105 9.99 24.68 3.69
N GLU A 106 10.30 25.95 3.44
CA GLU A 106 11.47 26.35 2.65
C GLU A 106 12.78 25.96 3.35
N LEU A 107 12.85 26.16 4.68
CA LEU A 107 13.98 25.72 5.51
C LEU A 107 14.15 24.20 5.49
N ILE A 108 13.04 23.45 5.52
CA ILE A 108 13.05 21.99 5.38
C ILE A 108 13.62 21.59 4.01
N CYS A 109 13.18 22.26 2.95
CA CYS A 109 13.62 21.98 1.58
C CYS A 109 15.06 22.44 1.27
N ALA A 110 15.59 23.41 2.03
CA ALA A 110 16.94 23.92 1.90
C ALA A 110 18.03 22.97 2.46
N SER A 111 17.66 21.78 2.95
CA SER A 111 18.63 20.79 3.41
C SER A 111 19.64 20.41 2.32
N ALA A 112 20.86 20.06 2.72
CA ALA A 112 21.95 19.62 1.82
C ALA A 112 21.56 18.43 0.92
N ARG A 113 20.50 17.72 1.28
CA ARG A 113 19.97 16.52 0.61
C ARG A 113 18.88 16.83 -0.43
N GLY A 114 18.44 18.09 -0.54
CA GLY A 114 17.49 18.58 -1.54
C GLY A 114 16.02 18.47 -1.16
N ALA A 115 15.17 19.23 -1.87
CA ALA A 115 13.74 19.37 -1.60
C ALA A 115 12.95 18.05 -1.73
N LEU A 116 13.35 17.18 -2.65
CA LEU A 116 12.74 15.86 -2.83
C LEU A 116 12.97 14.96 -1.61
N GLN A 117 14.23 14.85 -1.15
CA GLN A 117 14.53 14.04 0.03
C GLN A 117 13.89 14.62 1.29
N ALA A 118 13.93 15.93 1.46
CA ALA A 118 13.30 16.60 2.59
C ALA A 118 11.77 16.35 2.65
N SER A 119 11.09 16.50 1.51
CA SER A 119 9.65 16.23 1.38
C SER A 119 9.33 14.75 1.63
N TRP A 120 10.19 13.84 1.15
CA TRP A 120 10.05 12.41 1.39
C TRP A 120 10.24 12.04 2.87
N SER A 121 11.28 12.57 3.52
CA SER A 121 11.53 12.39 4.96
C SER A 121 10.40 12.96 5.82
N PHE A 122 9.80 14.08 5.40
CA PHE A 122 8.62 14.66 6.03
C PHE A 122 7.40 13.73 5.93
N ALA A 123 7.08 13.25 4.72
CA ALA A 123 5.96 12.33 4.51
C ALA A 123 6.17 11.01 5.27
N ASN A 124 7.40 10.50 5.34
CA ASN A 124 7.77 9.38 6.20
C ASN A 124 7.52 9.67 7.68
N GLY A 125 7.88 10.85 8.17
CA GLY A 125 7.61 11.26 9.55
C GLY A 125 6.11 11.25 9.87
N ILE A 126 5.26 11.71 8.93
CA ILE A 126 3.79 11.66 9.06
C ILE A 126 3.27 10.23 9.10
N LEU A 127 3.80 9.37 8.22
CA LEU A 127 3.46 7.95 8.17
C LEU A 127 3.76 7.26 9.51
N TYR A 128 4.93 7.54 10.09
CA TYR A 128 5.37 6.95 11.36
C TYR A 128 4.67 7.53 12.60
N ARG A 129 4.27 8.81 12.53
CA ARG A 129 3.47 9.47 13.59
C ARG A 129 2.03 8.95 13.65
N SER A 130 1.51 8.50 12.53
CA SER A 130 0.12 8.10 12.38
C SER A 130 -0.18 6.77 13.10
N ASP A 131 -0.75 6.83 14.30
CA ASP A 131 -1.08 5.64 15.11
C ASP A 131 -2.03 4.66 14.41
N TRP A 132 -2.87 5.14 13.49
CA TRP A 132 -3.75 4.30 12.65
C TRP A 132 -3.02 3.56 11.53
N PHE A 133 -1.75 3.89 11.25
CA PHE A 133 -0.95 3.14 10.30
C PHE A 133 -0.34 1.89 10.94
N SER A 134 -0.27 1.85 12.28
CA SER A 134 0.11 0.64 13.04
C SER A 134 -0.82 -0.54 12.72
N PRO A 135 -2.15 -0.45 12.83
CA PRO A 135 -3.03 -1.56 12.47
C PRO A 135 -2.99 -1.93 10.98
N LEU A 136 -2.67 -1.01 10.06
CA LEU A 136 -2.39 -1.39 8.66
C LEU A 136 -1.09 -2.16 8.51
N ARG A 137 0.00 -1.74 9.18
CA ARG A 137 1.27 -2.50 9.20
C ARG A 137 1.09 -3.89 9.79
N TRP A 138 0.40 -3.98 10.93
CA TRP A 138 0.07 -5.25 11.58
C TRP A 138 -0.88 -6.08 10.73
N GLY A 139 -1.93 -5.50 10.16
CA GLY A 139 -2.86 -6.15 9.24
C GLY A 139 -2.13 -6.72 8.03
N THR A 140 -1.25 -5.94 7.41
CA THR A 140 -0.41 -6.40 6.29
C THR A 140 0.48 -7.58 6.69
N LEU A 141 1.18 -7.47 7.83
CA LEU A 141 2.05 -8.53 8.35
C LEU A 141 1.26 -9.80 8.67
N LEU A 142 0.08 -9.67 9.27
CA LEU A 142 -0.82 -10.77 9.59
C LEU A 142 -1.34 -11.41 8.30
N THR A 143 -1.87 -10.64 7.35
CA THR A 143 -2.32 -11.17 6.05
C THR A 143 -1.17 -11.81 5.27
N CYS A 144 0.07 -11.31 5.39
CA CYS A 144 1.27 -11.95 4.82
C CYS A 144 1.52 -13.31 5.47
N ARG A 145 1.60 -13.35 6.80
CA ARG A 145 1.94 -14.57 7.53
C ARG A 145 0.85 -15.63 7.41
N PHE A 146 -0.41 -15.24 7.59
CA PHE A 146 -1.56 -16.13 7.43
C PHE A 146 -1.81 -16.50 5.98
N GLY A 147 -1.64 -15.57 5.04
CA GLY A 147 -1.78 -15.85 3.61
C GLY A 147 -0.72 -16.83 3.11
N VAL A 148 0.56 -16.62 3.49
CA VAL A 148 1.65 -17.55 3.17
C VAL A 148 1.47 -18.90 3.88
N ALA A 149 1.02 -18.90 5.14
CA ALA A 149 0.72 -20.14 5.86
C ALA A 149 -0.45 -20.91 5.24
N ALA A 150 -1.51 -20.22 4.81
CA ALA A 150 -2.64 -20.81 4.10
C ALA A 150 -2.21 -21.38 2.75
N LEU A 151 -1.33 -20.68 2.02
CA LEU A 151 -0.72 -21.17 0.79
C LEU A 151 0.14 -22.42 1.04
N GLY A 152 0.99 -22.39 2.06
CA GLY A 152 1.80 -23.53 2.46
C GLY A 152 0.94 -24.74 2.86
N GLY A 153 -0.14 -24.51 3.61
CA GLY A 153 -1.11 -25.53 3.98
C GLY A 153 -1.83 -26.13 2.78
N LEU A 154 -2.25 -25.31 1.80
CA LEU A 154 -2.86 -25.78 0.55
C LEU A 154 -1.87 -26.53 -0.34
N CYS A 155 -0.62 -26.07 -0.46
CA CYS A 155 0.44 -26.79 -1.15
C CYS A 155 0.72 -28.15 -0.50
N MET A 156 0.73 -28.21 0.83
CA MET A 156 0.98 -29.44 1.57
C MET A 156 -0.23 -30.39 1.48
N PHE A 157 -1.45 -29.86 1.53
CA PHE A 157 -2.69 -30.61 1.31
C PHE A 157 -2.74 -31.23 -0.09
N THR A 158 -2.48 -30.44 -1.13
CA THR A 158 -2.43 -30.90 -2.53
C THR A 158 -1.29 -31.90 -2.78
N LEU A 159 -0.12 -31.70 -2.18
CA LEU A 159 0.97 -32.68 -2.20
C LEU A 159 0.54 -34.00 -1.53
N LEU A 160 -0.10 -33.94 -0.36
CA LEU A 160 -0.66 -35.11 0.31
C LEU A 160 -1.72 -35.81 -0.55
N THR A 161 -2.60 -35.05 -1.20
CA THR A 161 -3.61 -35.65 -2.11
C THR A 161 -2.94 -36.28 -3.32
N ALA A 162 -1.90 -35.66 -3.88
CA ALA A 162 -1.12 -36.21 -4.99
C ALA A 162 -0.41 -37.53 -4.61
N LEU A 163 0.12 -37.61 -3.39
CA LEU A 163 0.78 -38.81 -2.88
C LEU A 163 -0.21 -39.94 -2.54
N LEU A 164 -1.40 -39.60 -2.03
CA LEU A 164 -2.41 -40.57 -1.63
C LEU A 164 -3.31 -41.03 -2.78
N SER A 165 -3.56 -40.16 -3.77
CA SER A 165 -4.36 -40.46 -4.95
C SER A 165 -3.88 -39.65 -6.15
N PRO A 166 -2.87 -40.16 -6.90
CA PRO A 166 -2.27 -39.44 -8.03
C PRO A 166 -3.28 -39.09 -9.13
N GLN A 167 -4.34 -39.91 -9.25
CA GLN A 167 -5.40 -39.73 -10.25
C GLN A 167 -6.40 -38.63 -9.85
N ALA A 168 -6.47 -38.28 -8.56
CA ALA A 168 -7.34 -37.22 -8.06
C ALA A 168 -6.73 -35.82 -8.27
N VAL A 169 -5.44 -35.73 -8.64
CA VAL A 169 -4.75 -34.45 -8.87
C VAL A 169 -4.81 -34.05 -10.33
N GLY A 170 -5.86 -33.31 -10.67
CA GLY A 170 -6.09 -32.73 -11.99
C GLY A 170 -5.65 -31.26 -12.10
N ILE A 171 -5.73 -30.74 -13.32
CA ILE A 171 -5.41 -29.34 -13.69
C ILE A 171 -6.18 -28.33 -12.82
N ASP A 172 -7.38 -28.67 -12.35
CA ASP A 172 -8.22 -27.80 -11.52
C ASP A 172 -7.62 -27.47 -10.15
N GLN A 173 -6.89 -28.40 -9.52
CA GLN A 173 -6.26 -28.16 -8.22
C GLN A 173 -5.01 -27.29 -8.35
N LEU A 174 -4.23 -27.49 -9.42
CA LEU A 174 -3.13 -26.61 -9.80
C LEU A 174 -3.63 -25.20 -10.13
N ARG A 175 -4.76 -25.10 -10.84
CA ARG A 175 -5.42 -23.82 -11.12
C ARG A 175 -5.86 -23.12 -9.84
N LEU A 176 -6.47 -23.82 -8.88
CA LEU A 176 -6.92 -23.24 -7.61
C LEU A 176 -5.75 -22.71 -6.78
N LEU A 177 -4.64 -23.45 -6.71
CA LEU A 177 -3.39 -22.99 -6.10
C LEU A 177 -2.80 -21.76 -6.79
N ALA A 178 -2.74 -21.79 -8.13
CA ALA A 178 -2.20 -20.68 -8.92
C ALA A 178 -3.05 -19.42 -8.75
N LEU A 179 -4.37 -19.55 -8.72
CA LEU A 179 -5.29 -18.44 -8.49
C LEU A 179 -5.15 -17.85 -7.09
N LEU A 180 -4.98 -18.69 -6.06
CA LEU A 180 -4.75 -18.19 -4.70
C LEU A 180 -3.42 -17.45 -4.58
N ALA A 181 -2.34 -18.00 -5.17
CA ALA A 181 -1.03 -17.36 -5.22
C ALA A 181 -1.10 -16.01 -5.95
N LEU A 182 -1.77 -15.98 -7.10
CA LEU A 182 -1.97 -14.77 -7.88
C LEU A 182 -2.78 -13.73 -7.11
N LEU A 183 -3.88 -14.14 -6.46
CA LEU A 183 -4.73 -13.25 -5.68
C LEU A 183 -3.95 -12.63 -4.51
N LEU A 184 -3.12 -13.43 -3.82
CA LEU A 184 -2.27 -12.93 -2.75
C LEU A 184 -1.20 -11.96 -3.28
N ALA A 185 -0.55 -12.28 -4.39
CA ALA A 185 0.45 -11.41 -5.02
C ALA A 185 -0.16 -10.08 -5.49
N VAL A 186 -1.32 -10.13 -6.13
CA VAL A 186 -2.08 -8.95 -6.58
C VAL A 186 -2.52 -8.12 -5.39
N TYR A 187 -3.00 -8.74 -4.30
CA TYR A 187 -3.38 -8.03 -3.09
C TYR A 187 -2.21 -7.22 -2.51
N PHE A 188 -1.04 -7.84 -2.36
CA PHE A 188 0.15 -7.15 -1.84
C PHE A 188 0.62 -6.04 -2.77
N SER A 189 0.70 -6.33 -4.07
CA SER A 189 1.06 -5.34 -5.07
C SER A 189 0.11 -4.14 -5.03
N ASN A 190 -1.20 -4.40 -5.02
CA ASN A 190 -2.25 -3.38 -4.96
C ASN A 190 -2.14 -2.52 -3.70
N MET A 191 -1.91 -3.13 -2.54
CA MET A 191 -1.75 -2.41 -1.29
C MET A 191 -0.51 -1.51 -1.30
N THR A 192 0.66 -2.07 -1.67
CA THR A 192 1.91 -1.30 -1.76
C THR A 192 1.79 -0.15 -2.75
N GLN A 193 1.26 -0.42 -3.95
CA GLN A 193 1.06 0.58 -4.99
C GLN A 193 0.10 1.68 -4.52
N THR A 194 -1.01 1.35 -3.85
CA THR A 194 -2.00 2.33 -3.40
C THR A 194 -1.43 3.26 -2.32
N LEU A 195 -0.63 2.73 -1.38
CA LEU A 195 0.02 3.53 -0.34
C LEU A 195 1.10 4.46 -0.92
N VAL A 196 1.96 3.93 -1.79
CA VAL A 196 2.98 4.73 -2.48
C VAL A 196 2.33 5.81 -3.33
N LEU A 197 1.30 5.46 -4.10
CA LEU A 197 0.55 6.39 -4.93
C LEU A 197 -0.03 7.54 -4.11
N SER A 198 -0.63 7.24 -2.96
CA SER A 198 -1.22 8.26 -2.07
C SER A 198 -0.20 9.22 -1.50
N LEU A 199 0.98 8.72 -1.14
CA LEU A 199 2.10 9.56 -0.71
C LEU A 199 2.59 10.46 -1.84
N LEU A 200 2.77 9.90 -3.04
CA LEU A 200 3.19 10.68 -4.21
C LEU A 200 2.18 11.77 -4.56
N ILE A 201 0.89 11.45 -4.54
CA ILE A 201 -0.18 12.44 -4.80
C ILE A 201 -0.18 13.52 -3.71
N GLY A 202 -0.04 13.15 -2.43
CA GLY A 202 0.02 14.11 -1.34
C GLY A 202 1.21 15.08 -1.47
N LEU A 203 2.38 14.56 -1.84
CA LEU A 203 3.57 15.36 -2.13
C LEU A 203 3.41 16.21 -3.40
N TYR A 204 2.82 15.65 -4.44
CA TYR A 204 2.61 16.34 -5.71
C TYR A 204 1.63 17.50 -5.56
N ALA A 205 0.46 17.27 -4.96
CA ALA A 205 -0.55 18.30 -4.73
C ALA A 205 -0.03 19.42 -3.82
N SER A 206 0.80 19.09 -2.83
CA SER A 206 1.40 20.08 -1.93
C SER A 206 2.62 20.82 -2.53
N SER A 207 3.16 20.36 -3.66
CA SER A 207 4.23 21.07 -4.38
C SER A 207 3.74 22.31 -5.15
N PHE A 208 2.42 22.47 -5.28
CA PHE A 208 1.80 23.67 -5.85
C PHE A 208 1.49 24.70 -4.77
N ASP A 209 1.37 25.97 -5.18
CA ASP A 209 1.01 27.09 -4.31
C ASP A 209 -0.50 27.29 -4.26
N TRP A 210 -1.23 26.18 -4.27
CA TRP A 210 -2.68 26.16 -4.13
C TRP A 210 -3.11 26.40 -2.69
N SER A 211 -4.36 26.85 -2.51
CA SER A 211 -4.97 26.84 -1.19
C SER A 211 -5.06 25.40 -0.67
N ARG A 212 -5.11 25.24 0.66
CA ARG A 212 -5.25 23.91 1.29
C ARG A 212 -6.42 23.13 0.71
N ASN A 213 -7.55 23.80 0.53
CA ASN A 213 -8.80 23.17 0.10
C ASN A 213 -8.70 22.72 -1.36
N ASP A 214 -8.08 23.52 -2.23
CA ASP A 214 -7.87 23.17 -3.63
C ASP A 214 -6.89 22.00 -3.76
N GLY A 215 -5.78 22.04 -3.01
CA GLY A 215 -4.81 20.94 -2.97
C GLY A 215 -5.41 19.63 -2.47
N MET A 216 -6.28 19.68 -1.46
CA MET A 216 -7.03 18.51 -0.98
C MET A 216 -7.99 17.99 -2.03
N THR A 217 -8.77 18.87 -2.66
CA THR A 217 -9.79 18.51 -3.63
C THR A 217 -9.13 17.83 -4.84
N ILE A 218 -8.11 18.46 -5.41
CA ILE A 218 -7.33 17.92 -6.53
C ILE A 218 -6.65 16.61 -6.12
N GLY A 219 -6.08 16.54 -4.91
CA GLY A 219 -5.47 15.32 -4.37
C GLY A 219 -6.46 14.16 -4.31
N ILE A 220 -7.68 14.38 -3.79
CA ILE A 220 -8.73 13.36 -3.71
C ILE A 220 -9.17 12.91 -5.10
N PHE A 221 -9.43 13.86 -6.01
CA PHE A 221 -9.79 13.52 -7.39
C PHE A 221 -8.70 12.72 -8.08
N LEU A 222 -7.44 13.13 -7.95
CA LEU A 222 -6.31 12.42 -8.54
C LEU A 222 -6.13 11.03 -7.92
N HIS A 223 -6.31 10.89 -6.61
CA HIS A 223 -6.24 9.61 -5.92
C HIS A 223 -7.33 8.64 -6.40
N LEU A 224 -8.59 9.10 -6.46
CA LEU A 224 -9.70 8.30 -6.95
C LEU A 224 -9.51 7.92 -8.43
N ALA A 225 -9.10 8.87 -9.27
CA ALA A 225 -8.86 8.61 -10.69
C ALA A 225 -7.75 7.56 -10.87
N LEU A 226 -6.59 7.75 -10.24
CA LEU A 226 -5.42 6.89 -10.44
C LEU A 226 -5.54 5.52 -9.76
N THR A 227 -6.43 5.37 -8.78
CA THR A 227 -6.76 4.06 -8.20
C THR A 227 -7.82 3.30 -9.00
N SER A 228 -8.81 3.99 -9.58
CA SER A 228 -9.92 3.38 -10.32
C SER A 228 -9.64 3.14 -11.80
N LEU A 229 -8.91 4.02 -12.49
CA LEU A 229 -8.60 3.90 -13.94
C LEU A 229 -7.93 2.56 -14.29
N PRO A 230 -6.88 2.09 -13.59
CA PRO A 230 -6.27 0.80 -13.89
C PRO A 230 -7.23 -0.37 -13.70
N LEU A 231 -8.15 -0.29 -12.72
CA LEU A 231 -9.15 -1.32 -12.47
C LEU A 231 -10.18 -1.36 -13.61
N ALA A 232 -10.65 -0.19 -14.07
CA ALA A 232 -11.56 -0.08 -15.20
C ALA A 232 -10.92 -0.61 -16.49
N ALA A 233 -9.65 -0.26 -16.75
CA ALA A 233 -8.90 -0.75 -17.90
C ALA A 233 -8.71 -2.28 -17.85
N GLY A 234 -8.32 -2.82 -16.69
CA GLY A 234 -8.19 -4.26 -16.48
C GLY A 234 -9.51 -5.00 -16.67
N ALA A 235 -10.61 -4.46 -16.12
CA ALA A 235 -11.95 -5.04 -16.28
C ALA A 235 -12.42 -5.01 -17.74
N LEU A 236 -12.15 -3.93 -18.48
CA LEU A 236 -12.46 -3.83 -19.90
C LEU A 236 -11.69 -4.88 -20.71
N VAL A 237 -10.37 -4.99 -20.49
CA VAL A 237 -9.53 -5.99 -21.18
C VAL A 237 -9.98 -7.41 -20.83
N PHE A 238 -10.27 -7.68 -19.56
CA PHE A 238 -10.83 -8.96 -19.13
C PHE A 238 -12.14 -9.29 -19.86
N ALA A 239 -13.08 -8.33 -19.94
CA ALA A 239 -14.35 -8.53 -20.61
C ALA A 239 -14.19 -8.80 -22.12
N LEU A 240 -13.25 -8.13 -22.77
CA LEU A 240 -12.94 -8.34 -24.19
C LEU A 240 -12.29 -9.71 -24.44
N LEU A 241 -11.26 -10.05 -23.66
CA LEU A 241 -10.55 -11.32 -23.78
C LEU A 241 -11.46 -12.52 -23.46
N ARG A 242 -12.29 -12.40 -22.42
CA ARG A 242 -13.25 -13.45 -22.05
C ARG A 242 -14.28 -13.71 -23.15
N ARG A 243 -14.69 -12.68 -23.89
CA ARG A 243 -15.59 -12.84 -25.04
C ARG A 243 -14.92 -13.48 -26.25
N ALA A 244 -13.60 -13.28 -26.41
CA ALA A 244 -12.84 -13.83 -27.53
C ALA A 244 -12.57 -15.35 -27.38
N VAL A 245 -12.58 -15.88 -26.15
CA VAL A 245 -12.36 -17.31 -25.89
C VAL A 245 -13.72 -18.01 -25.70
N PHE A 246 -14.29 -18.52 -26.79
CA PHE A 246 -15.44 -19.43 -26.75
C PHE A 246 -14.96 -20.80 -26.24
N GLU A 247 -15.56 -21.30 -25.15
CA GLU A 247 -15.20 -22.55 -24.44
C GLU A 247 -13.73 -22.64 -24.01
N PRO A 248 -13.29 -21.85 -23.03
CA PRO A 248 -11.89 -21.84 -22.63
C PRO A 248 -11.53 -23.12 -21.88
N ASP A 249 -10.49 -23.80 -22.37
CA ASP A 249 -9.63 -24.66 -21.54
C ASP A 249 -9.29 -23.93 -20.21
N PRO A 250 -9.28 -24.62 -19.05
CA PRO A 250 -8.85 -24.05 -17.77
C PRO A 250 -7.53 -23.26 -17.83
N LEU A 251 -6.59 -23.63 -18.70
CA LEU A 251 -5.35 -22.87 -18.91
C LEU A 251 -5.59 -21.53 -19.62
N ALA A 252 -6.45 -21.50 -20.63
CA ALA A 252 -6.80 -20.26 -21.34
C ALA A 252 -7.54 -19.28 -20.41
N GLN A 253 -8.42 -19.79 -19.54
CA GLN A 253 -9.06 -19.01 -18.48
C GLN A 253 -8.04 -18.40 -17.50
N LEU A 254 -7.08 -19.20 -17.02
CA LEU A 254 -6.03 -18.71 -16.12
C LEU A 254 -5.16 -17.64 -16.78
N LEU A 255 -4.86 -17.76 -18.08
CA LEU A 255 -4.10 -16.75 -18.82
C LEU A 255 -4.86 -15.44 -18.97
N VAL A 256 -6.17 -15.49 -19.22
CA VAL A 256 -7.01 -14.29 -19.32
C VAL A 256 -7.15 -13.60 -17.95
N GLU A 257 -7.43 -14.36 -16.89
CA GLU A 257 -7.53 -13.87 -15.52
C GLU A 257 -6.18 -13.28 -15.06
N GLY A 258 -5.12 -14.07 -15.20
CA GLY A 258 -3.75 -13.68 -14.86
C GLY A 258 -3.26 -12.46 -15.64
N GLY A 259 -3.43 -12.46 -16.95
CA GLY A 259 -3.03 -11.36 -17.83
C GLY A 259 -3.75 -10.06 -17.49
N SER A 260 -5.05 -10.11 -17.22
CA SER A 260 -5.83 -8.92 -16.84
C SER A 260 -5.36 -8.33 -15.50
N LEU A 261 -5.07 -9.17 -14.51
CA LEU A 261 -4.58 -8.74 -13.21
C LEU A 261 -3.16 -8.18 -13.29
N LEU A 262 -2.28 -8.82 -14.07
CA LEU A 262 -0.92 -8.33 -14.33
C LEU A 262 -0.95 -6.97 -15.06
N LEU A 263 -1.90 -6.77 -15.98
CA LEU A 263 -2.08 -5.49 -16.64
C LEU A 263 -2.46 -4.38 -15.64
N VAL A 264 -3.37 -4.64 -14.70
CA VAL A 264 -3.72 -3.67 -13.65
C VAL A 264 -2.47 -3.27 -12.85
N VAL A 265 -1.67 -4.26 -12.45
CA VAL A 265 -0.43 -4.04 -11.69
C VAL A 265 0.58 -3.24 -12.51
N ALA A 266 0.76 -3.57 -13.79
CA ALA A 266 1.68 -2.90 -14.70
C ALA A 266 1.27 -1.44 -14.98
N LEU A 267 -0.02 -1.20 -15.22
CA LEU A 267 -0.55 0.16 -15.43
C LEU A 267 -0.35 1.02 -14.18
N ARG A 268 -0.65 0.49 -12.99
CA ARG A 268 -0.39 1.19 -11.73
C ARG A 268 1.08 1.50 -11.54
N GLU A 269 1.94 0.56 -11.90
CA GLU A 269 3.39 0.75 -11.82
C GLU A 269 3.88 1.88 -12.73
N ALA A 270 3.36 1.93 -13.96
CA ALA A 270 3.65 3.00 -14.90
C ALA A 270 3.17 4.36 -14.37
N LEU A 271 1.95 4.43 -13.81
CA LEU A 271 1.42 5.66 -13.21
C LEU A 271 2.28 6.14 -12.03
N ILE A 272 2.74 5.23 -11.16
CA ILE A 272 3.65 5.55 -10.05
C ILE A 272 4.97 6.09 -10.58
N ALA A 273 5.54 5.46 -11.60
CA ALA A 273 6.79 5.93 -12.22
C ALA A 273 6.63 7.34 -12.83
N LEU A 274 5.53 7.58 -13.54
CA LEU A 274 5.22 8.88 -14.14
C LEU A 274 5.03 9.97 -13.08
N LEU A 275 4.26 9.69 -12.03
CA LEU A 275 4.08 10.62 -10.91
C LEU A 275 5.38 10.91 -10.18
N TRP A 276 6.22 9.89 -9.96
CA TRP A 276 7.52 10.08 -9.35
C TRP A 276 8.41 11.00 -10.19
N GLN A 277 8.51 10.76 -11.50
CA GLN A 277 9.29 11.60 -12.40
C GLN A 277 8.75 13.04 -12.45
N GLY A 278 7.43 13.21 -12.48
CA GLY A 278 6.79 14.53 -12.42
C GLY A 278 7.11 15.27 -11.12
N LEU A 279 7.03 14.58 -9.98
CA LEU A 279 7.36 15.14 -8.67
C LEU A 279 8.84 15.51 -8.57
N ALA A 280 9.75 14.63 -8.99
CA ALA A 280 11.19 14.85 -8.96
C ALA A 280 11.57 16.09 -9.78
N ARG A 281 11.13 16.15 -11.05
CA ARG A 281 11.35 17.31 -11.93
C ARG A 281 10.80 18.60 -11.33
N ARG A 282 9.62 18.55 -10.71
CA ARG A 282 8.99 19.73 -10.12
C ARG A 282 9.79 20.29 -8.94
N LEU A 283 10.26 19.42 -8.05
CA LEU A 283 11.02 19.82 -6.86
C LEU A 283 12.46 20.20 -7.21
N GLU A 284 13.05 19.62 -8.27
CA GLU A 284 14.35 20.02 -8.83
C GLU A 284 14.28 21.37 -9.54
N TRP A 285 13.27 21.61 -10.39
CA TRP A 285 13.06 22.92 -11.00
C TRP A 285 12.80 24.04 -9.98
N GLY A 286 12.20 23.71 -8.83
CA GLY A 286 12.09 24.64 -7.70
C GLY A 286 13.46 25.07 -7.15
N ARG A 287 14.40 24.12 -7.07
CA ARG A 287 15.78 24.36 -6.63
C ARG A 287 16.53 25.28 -7.59
N ASP A 288 16.40 25.09 -8.91
CA ASP A 288 17.11 25.92 -9.90
C ASP A 288 16.64 27.37 -9.90
N ARG A 289 15.37 27.64 -9.62
CA ARG A 289 14.86 29.01 -9.47
C ARG A 289 15.35 29.68 -8.18
N ALA A 290 15.46 28.93 -7.09
CA ALA A 290 16.01 29.41 -5.83
C ALA A 290 17.54 29.60 -5.88
N GLY A 291 18.25 28.67 -6.52
CA GLY A 291 19.71 28.66 -6.68
C GLY A 291 20.25 29.69 -7.68
N ARG A 292 19.44 30.17 -8.63
CA ARG A 292 19.79 31.36 -9.43
C ARG A 292 19.85 32.66 -8.59
N ARG A 293 19.47 32.62 -7.30
CA ARG A 293 19.70 33.70 -6.32
C ARG A 293 20.81 33.38 -5.30
N GLY A 294 21.46 32.23 -5.37
CA GLY A 294 22.59 31.85 -4.51
C GLY A 294 23.15 30.47 -4.88
N ALA A 295 24.42 30.43 -5.30
CA ALA A 295 25.20 29.26 -5.70
C ALA A 295 25.08 28.05 -4.73
N ALA A 296 25.30 26.76 -5.05
CA ALA A 296 25.79 26.00 -6.20
C ALA A 296 25.15 24.59 -6.19
N PRO A 297 25.22 23.78 -7.28
CA PRO A 297 24.57 22.47 -7.34
C PRO A 297 25.47 21.33 -6.86
N SER A 298 24.93 20.42 -6.05
CA SER A 298 25.47 19.06 -5.87
C SER A 298 24.40 18.05 -6.32
N THR A 299 24.59 17.51 -7.52
CA THR A 299 23.67 16.59 -8.21
C THR A 299 24.08 15.12 -8.11
N ALA A 300 25.15 14.79 -7.38
CA ALA A 300 25.79 13.47 -7.49
C ALA A 300 25.13 12.31 -6.70
N LEU A 301 24.00 12.49 -6.01
CA LEU A 301 23.46 11.47 -5.09
C LEU A 301 22.23 10.70 -5.59
N TRP A 302 21.66 11.09 -6.74
CA TRP A 302 20.41 10.49 -7.25
C TRP A 302 20.48 9.93 -8.67
N GLU A 303 21.55 10.22 -9.43
CA GLU A 303 21.75 9.67 -10.78
C GLU A 303 22.18 8.19 -10.80
N ALA A 304 22.33 7.55 -9.63
CA ALA A 304 22.70 6.13 -9.50
C ALA A 304 21.51 5.17 -9.22
N VAL A 305 20.26 5.55 -9.53
CA VAL A 305 19.03 4.73 -9.26
C VAL A 305 18.34 4.26 -10.53
#